data_AF-A0A2N2PZH5-F1
#
_entry.id   AF-A0A2N2PZH5-F1
#
_cell.length_a   1.000
_cell.length_b   1.000
_cell.length_c   1.000
_cell.angle_alpha   90.00
_cell.angle_beta   90.00
_cell.angle_gamma   90.00
#
_symmetry.space_group_name_H-M   'P 1'
#
loop_
_entity.id
_entity.type
_entity.pdbx_description
1 polymer ?
#
loop_
_entity_poly.entity_id
_entity_poly.type
_entity_poly.pdbx_seq_one_letter_code
_entity_poly.pdbx_strand_id
1 'polypeptide(L)'
;MKRKDVLTKILAIAGTALVWFPILAPILLSVVVIITNHVFRFDYLMPAELFLFALVGGGLLIWAALRAHSRQRLIGWGLGIAAGLLVGGQALAVVTGLASGETEPVGWRWVLVLALLVVFSLALVATGVGGILLSRDLFKKNGG
;
A
#
# COMPACT_ATOMS: atom_id res chain seq x y z
N MET A 1 -18.47 -25.72 -5.63
CA MET A 1 -18.14 -24.27 -5.58
C MET A 1 -18.52 -23.62 -6.90
N LYS A 2 -19.27 -22.51 -6.90
CA LYS A 2 -19.52 -21.75 -8.13
C LYS A 2 -18.20 -21.11 -8.58
N ARG A 3 -17.82 -21.19 -9.87
CA ARG A 3 -16.56 -20.60 -10.41
C ARG A 3 -16.36 -19.13 -10.02
N LYS A 4 -17.46 -18.38 -9.86
CA LYS A 4 -17.47 -16.98 -9.44
C LYS A 4 -16.87 -16.75 -8.03
N ASP A 5 -17.06 -17.70 -7.11
CA ASP A 5 -16.50 -17.60 -5.75
C ASP A 5 -15.00 -17.85 -5.74
N VAL A 6 -14.54 -18.83 -6.53
CA VAL A 6 -13.11 -19.16 -6.64
C VAL A 6 -12.33 -17.97 -7.21
N LEU A 7 -12.84 -17.34 -8.26
CA LEU A 7 -12.21 -16.16 -8.86
C LEU A 7 -12.12 -15.00 -7.85
N THR A 8 -13.19 -14.75 -7.09
CA THR A 8 -13.22 -13.67 -6.08
C THR A 8 -12.20 -13.90 -4.97
N LYS A 9 -12.00 -15.16 -4.56
CA LYS A 9 -10.96 -15.53 -3.59
C LYS A 9 -9.54 -15.31 -4.12
N ILE A 10 -9.27 -15.73 -5.37
CA ILE A 10 -7.96 -15.52 -5.99
C ILE A 10 -7.64 -14.04 -6.06
N LEU A 11 -8.60 -13.20 -6.46
CA LEU A 11 -8.43 -11.75 -6.49
C LEU A 11 -8.16 -11.16 -5.10
N ALA A 12 -8.90 -11.61 -4.08
CA ALA A 12 -8.70 -11.15 -2.72
C ALA A 12 -7.31 -11.50 -2.20
N ILE A 13 -6.84 -12.73 -2.43
CA ILE A 13 -5.51 -13.19 -1.99
C ILE A 13 -4.40 -12.46 -2.76
N ALA A 14 -4.47 -12.46 -4.09
CA ALA A 14 -3.47 -11.80 -4.92
C ALA A 14 -3.40 -10.29 -4.66
N GLY A 15 -4.57 -9.64 -4.54
CA GLY A 15 -4.66 -8.22 -4.21
C GLY A 15 -4.08 -7.91 -2.83
N THR A 16 -4.35 -8.76 -1.82
CA THR A 16 -3.78 -8.61 -0.49
C THR A 16 -2.26 -8.73 -0.51
N ALA A 17 -1.73 -9.76 -1.19
CA ALA A 17 -0.29 -9.97 -1.30
C ALA A 17 0.42 -8.77 -1.98
N LEU A 18 -0.16 -8.26 -3.07
CA LEU A 18 0.39 -7.12 -3.80
C LEU A 18 0.36 -5.81 -2.98
N VAL A 19 -0.69 -5.57 -2.18
CA VAL A 19 -0.76 -4.37 -1.32
C VAL A 19 0.22 -4.44 -0.16
N TRP A 20 0.48 -5.63 0.39
CA TRP A 20 1.47 -5.81 1.45
C TRP A 20 2.92 -5.74 0.96
N PHE A 21 3.16 -6.04 -0.32
CA PHE A 21 4.51 -6.08 -0.88
C PHE A 21 5.30 -4.77 -0.69
N PRO A 22 4.77 -3.57 -1.02
CA PRO A 22 5.46 -2.28 -0.76
C PRO A 22 5.82 -2.02 0.69
N ILE A 23 5.07 -2.58 1.65
CA ILE A 23 5.30 -2.41 3.08
C ILE A 23 6.36 -3.40 3.59
N LEU A 24 6.33 -4.64 3.09
CA LEU A 24 7.26 -5.69 3.49
C LEU A 24 8.62 -5.59 2.79
N ALA A 25 8.66 -5.13 1.54
CA ALA A 25 9.87 -5.01 0.74
C ALA A 25 11.00 -4.24 1.46
N PRO A 26 10.81 -3.03 2.01
CA PRO A 26 11.90 -2.32 2.68
C PRO A 26 12.40 -3.06 3.93
N ILE A 27 11.52 -3.75 4.65
CA ILE A 27 11.90 -4.55 5.83
C ILE A 27 12.74 -5.76 5.40
N LEU A 28 12.26 -6.52 4.42
CA LEU A 28 12.94 -7.72 3.92
C LEU A 28 14.29 -7.38 3.28
N LEU A 29 14.34 -6.34 2.46
CA LEU A 29 15.58 -5.89 1.84
C LEU A 29 16.56 -5.33 2.87
N SER A 30 16.08 -4.63 3.90
CA SER A 30 16.95 -4.20 5.01
C SER A 30 17.63 -5.40 5.67
N VAL A 31 16.88 -6.47 5.95
CA VAL A 31 17.43 -7.70 6.54
C VAL A 31 18.46 -8.34 5.62
N VAL A 32 18.19 -8.45 4.32
CA VAL A 32 19.14 -8.99 3.34
C VAL A 32 20.41 -8.16 3.29
N VAL A 33 20.30 -6.83 3.28
CA VAL A 33 21.45 -5.92 3.24
C VAL A 33 22.28 -6.00 4.53
N ILE A 34 21.65 -6.16 5.69
CA ILE A 34 22.36 -6.41 6.96
C ILE A 34 23.16 -7.71 6.88
N ILE A 35 22.57 -8.80 6.37
CA ILE A 35 23.24 -10.10 6.29
C ILE A 35 24.39 -10.07 5.30
N THR A 36 24.21 -9.39 4.17
CA THR A 36 25.16 -9.43 3.05
C THR A 36 26.28 -8.39 3.20
N ASN A 37 25.95 -7.18 3.67
CA ASN A 37 26.87 -6.05 3.71
C ASN A 37 27.22 -5.60 5.13
N HIS A 38 26.63 -6.22 6.17
CA HIS A 38 26.81 -5.83 7.57
C HIS A 38 26.47 -4.36 7.90
N VAL A 39 25.69 -3.72 7.02
CA VAL A 39 25.22 -2.34 7.17
C VAL A 39 23.71 -2.35 7.26
N PHE A 40 23.16 -1.66 8.26
CA PHE A 40 21.73 -1.40 8.35
C PHE A 40 21.37 -0.25 7.41
N ARG A 41 20.60 -0.54 6.35
CA ARG A 41 20.06 0.47 5.45
C ARG A 41 18.57 0.23 5.23
N PHE A 42 17.75 1.09 5.83
CA PHE A 42 16.30 1.07 5.65
C PHE A 42 15.87 2.15 4.66
N ASP A 43 15.32 1.70 3.53
CA ASP A 43 14.78 2.60 2.52
C ASP A 43 13.32 2.91 2.82
N TYR A 44 13.09 4.06 3.44
CA TYR A 44 11.75 4.51 3.81
C TYR A 44 10.97 5.12 2.63
N LEU A 45 11.61 5.38 1.48
CA LEU A 45 10.95 5.90 0.28
C LEU A 45 10.42 4.77 -0.61
N MET A 46 11.01 3.58 -0.51
CA MET A 46 10.63 2.39 -1.28
C MET A 46 9.12 2.06 -1.30
N PRO A 47 8.33 2.22 -0.21
CA PRO A 47 6.88 2.02 -0.28
C PRO A 47 6.18 2.91 -1.33
N ALA A 48 6.67 4.13 -1.51
CA ALA A 48 6.16 5.07 -2.51
C ALA A 48 6.60 4.67 -3.93
N GLU A 49 7.84 4.19 -4.10
CA GLU A 49 8.35 3.69 -5.39
C GLU A 49 7.57 2.45 -5.86
N LEU A 50 7.24 1.55 -4.93
CA LEU A 50 6.48 0.33 -5.19
C LEU A 50 4.97 0.57 -5.21
N PHE A 51 4.50 1.83 -5.17
CA PHE A 51 3.07 2.14 -5.13
C PHE A 51 2.28 1.55 -6.30
N LEU A 52 2.89 1.35 -7.47
CA LEU A 52 2.20 0.71 -8.59
C LEU A 52 1.72 -0.72 -8.25
N PHE A 53 2.49 -1.48 -7.45
CA PHE A 53 2.07 -2.77 -6.93
C PHE A 53 0.88 -2.61 -5.98
N ALA A 54 0.91 -1.59 -5.12
CA ALA A 54 -0.21 -1.27 -4.23
C ALA A 54 -1.48 -0.89 -5.02
N LEU A 55 -1.33 -0.16 -6.13
CA LEU A 55 -2.43 0.28 -6.97
C LEU A 55 -3.08 -0.89 -7.71
N VAL A 56 -2.27 -1.77 -8.31
CA VAL A 56 -2.75 -3.00 -8.95
C VAL A 56 -3.41 -3.90 -7.90
N GLY A 57 -2.74 -4.14 -6.77
CA GLY A 57 -3.29 -4.97 -5.69
C GLY A 57 -4.59 -4.40 -5.11
N GLY A 58 -4.64 -3.10 -4.88
CA GLY A 58 -5.82 -2.37 -4.43
C GLY A 58 -6.97 -2.45 -5.43
N GLY A 59 -6.68 -2.34 -6.73
CA GLY A 59 -7.66 -2.54 -7.80
C GLY A 59 -8.28 -3.94 -7.78
N LEU A 60 -7.45 -4.99 -7.60
CA LEU A 60 -7.92 -6.36 -7.44
C LEU A 60 -8.80 -6.51 -6.19
N LEU A 61 -8.42 -5.89 -5.07
CA LEU A 61 -9.19 -5.91 -3.83
C LEU A 61 -10.52 -5.18 -3.96
N ILE A 62 -10.56 -4.01 -4.61
CA ILE A 62 -11.81 -3.28 -4.89
C ILE A 62 -12.72 -4.15 -5.73
N TRP A 63 -12.20 -4.76 -6.79
CA TRP A 63 -12.99 -5.63 -7.65
C TRP A 63 -13.53 -6.85 -6.90
N ALA A 64 -12.73 -7.47 -6.05
CA ALA A 64 -13.17 -8.56 -5.18
C ALA A 64 -14.24 -8.10 -4.17
N ALA A 65 -14.06 -6.93 -3.56
CA ALA A 65 -14.97 -6.32 -2.61
C ALA A 65 -16.32 -5.93 -3.25
N LEU A 66 -16.29 -5.46 -4.50
CA LEU A 66 -17.48 -5.18 -5.31
C LEU A 66 -18.28 -6.46 -5.56
N ARG A 67 -17.61 -7.53 -6.00
CA ARG A 67 -18.27 -8.84 -6.22
C ARG A 67 -18.82 -9.47 -4.94
N ALA A 68 -18.12 -9.28 -3.82
CA ALA A 68 -18.50 -9.84 -2.53
C ALA A 68 -19.49 -8.97 -1.73
N HIS A 69 -19.73 -7.73 -2.17
CA HIS A 69 -20.45 -6.69 -1.42
C HIS A 69 -19.94 -6.51 0.03
N SER A 70 -18.64 -6.68 0.26
CA SER A 70 -18.02 -6.64 1.59
C SER A 70 -16.76 -5.79 1.61
N ARG A 71 -16.51 -5.06 2.71
CA ARG A 71 -15.30 -4.23 2.97
C ARG A 71 -14.94 -3.15 1.94
N GLN A 72 -15.85 -2.81 1.02
CA GLN A 72 -15.63 -1.81 -0.04
C GLN A 72 -15.18 -0.45 0.49
N ARG A 73 -15.83 0.06 1.55
CA ARG A 73 -15.49 1.37 2.12
C ARG A 73 -14.07 1.40 2.68
N LEU A 74 -13.67 0.36 3.40
CA LEU A 74 -12.35 0.30 4.02
C LEU A 74 -11.25 0.23 2.94
N ILE A 75 -11.41 -0.65 1.96
CA ILE A 75 -10.44 -0.82 0.86
C ILE A 75 -10.42 0.42 -0.03
N GLY A 76 -11.59 0.97 -0.38
CA GLY A 76 -11.72 2.14 -1.24
C GLY A 76 -11.16 3.42 -0.61
N TRP A 77 -11.50 3.71 0.66
CA TRP A 77 -10.94 4.85 1.36
C TRP A 77 -9.45 4.69 1.61
N GLY A 78 -8.98 3.49 2.01
CA GLY A 78 -7.56 3.22 2.21
C GLY A 78 -6.75 3.47 0.93
N LEU A 79 -7.18 2.92 -0.20
CA LEU A 79 -6.49 3.10 -1.48
C LEU A 79 -6.59 4.55 -1.99
N GLY A 80 -7.76 5.17 -1.85
CA GLY A 80 -7.97 6.56 -2.27
C GLY A 80 -7.11 7.55 -1.47
N ILE A 81 -7.03 7.37 -0.15
CA ILE A 81 -6.15 8.17 0.71
C ILE A 81 -4.69 7.94 0.34
N ALA A 82 -4.25 6.69 0.16
CA ALA A 82 -2.88 6.40 -0.24
C ALA A 82 -2.52 7.07 -1.59
N ALA A 83 -3.37 6.90 -2.61
CA ALA A 83 -3.17 7.53 -3.92
C ALA A 83 -3.14 9.06 -3.81
N GLY A 84 -4.10 9.65 -3.09
CA GLY A 84 -4.20 11.11 -2.92
C GLY A 84 -3.00 11.70 -2.18
N LEU A 85 -2.52 11.05 -1.12
CA LEU A 85 -1.36 11.50 -0.37
C LEU A 85 -0.07 11.37 -1.17
N LEU A 86 0.08 10.32 -1.97
CA LEU A 86 1.27 10.16 -2.81
C LEU A 86 1.31 11.20 -3.91
N VAL A 87 0.22 11.34 -4.67
CA VAL A 87 0.13 12.34 -5.76
C VAL A 87 0.23 13.76 -5.19
N GLY A 88 -0.46 14.03 -4.08
CA GLY A 88 -0.39 15.33 -3.40
C GLY A 88 1.00 15.63 -2.84
N GLY A 89 1.66 14.65 -2.24
CA GLY A 89 3.03 14.77 -1.73
C GLY A 89 4.04 15.04 -2.85
N GLN A 90 3.91 14.36 -4.00
CA GLN A 90 4.74 14.61 -5.17
C GLN A 90 4.49 16.00 -5.75
N ALA A 91 3.23 16.42 -5.90
CA ALA A 91 2.89 17.76 -6.37
C ALA A 91 3.45 18.85 -5.44
N LEU A 92 3.35 18.67 -4.13
CA LEU A 92 3.95 19.57 -3.14
C LEU A 92 5.47 19.60 -3.27
N ALA A 93 6.13 18.46 -3.46
CA ALA A 93 7.58 18.40 -3.63
C ALA A 93 8.05 19.15 -4.89
N VAL A 94 7.27 19.07 -5.98
CA VAL A 94 7.52 19.83 -7.21
C VAL A 94 7.34 21.33 -6.97
N VAL A 95 6.22 21.75 -6.38
CA VAL A 95 5.91 23.18 -6.15
C VAL A 95 6.87 23.84 -5.15
N THR A 96 7.36 23.08 -4.16
CA THR A 96 8.26 23.61 -3.13
C THR A 96 9.73 23.64 -3.53
N GLY A 97 10.09 23.10 -4.70
CA GLY A 97 11.48 22.98 -5.15
C GLY A 97 12.28 21.88 -4.41
N LEU A 98 11.60 20.99 -3.67
CA LEU A 98 12.24 19.84 -3.03
C LEU A 98 12.61 18.77 -4.06
N ALA A 99 11.81 18.64 -5.12
CA ALA A 99 12.07 17.69 -6.20
C ALA A 99 13.21 18.13 -7.14
N SER A 100 13.47 19.44 -7.25
CA SER A 100 14.54 20.02 -8.08
C SER A 100 15.90 20.07 -7.37
N GLY A 101 15.95 19.76 -6.07
CA GLY A 101 17.17 19.91 -5.26
C GLY A 101 17.56 21.36 -4.97
N GLU A 102 16.71 22.33 -5.36
CA GLU A 102 16.92 23.76 -5.14
C GLU A 102 16.72 24.16 -3.68
N THR A 103 16.02 23.33 -2.92
CA THR A 103 15.88 23.48 -1.46
C THR A 103 16.48 22.29 -0.75
N GLU A 104 17.38 22.57 0.20
CA GLU A 104 17.90 21.52 1.06
C GLU A 104 16.75 20.79 1.78
N PRO A 105 16.83 19.46 1.92
CA PRO A 105 15.83 18.64 2.59
C PRO A 105 15.85 18.86 4.12
N VAL A 106 15.57 20.09 4.56
CA VAL A 106 15.60 20.53 5.96
C VAL A 106 14.37 21.41 6.28
N GLY A 107 13.96 21.43 7.55
CA GLY A 107 12.87 22.28 8.03
C GLY A 107 11.45 21.72 7.82
N TRP A 108 10.45 22.58 7.95
CA TRP A 108 9.04 22.18 8.05
C TRP A 108 8.49 21.49 6.79
N ARG A 109 9.00 21.83 5.60
CA ARG A 109 8.58 21.24 4.33
C ARG A 109 8.96 19.76 4.25
N TRP A 110 10.16 19.43 4.72
CA TRP A 110 10.61 18.05 4.84
C TRP A 110 9.71 17.28 5.82
N VAL A 111 9.43 17.86 7.00
CA VAL A 111 8.60 17.22 8.03
C VAL A 111 7.21 16.91 7.49
N LEU A 112 6.64 17.81 6.69
CA LEU A 112 5.37 17.60 6.02
C LEU A 112 5.42 16.41 5.05
N VAL A 113 6.44 16.31 4.20
CA VAL A 113 6.60 15.17 3.27
C VAL A 113 6.68 13.86 4.03
N LEU A 114 7.42 13.84 5.14
CA LEU A 114 7.56 12.63 5.94
C LEU A 114 6.26 12.24 6.65
N ALA A 115 5.53 13.22 7.18
CA ALA A 115 4.21 12.99 7.75
C ALA A 115 3.24 12.41 6.70
N LEU A 116 3.26 12.95 5.47
CA LEU A 116 2.46 12.42 4.36
C LEU A 116 2.84 10.97 4.03
N LEU A 117 4.13 10.64 4.05
CA LEU A 117 4.62 9.28 3.80
C LEU A 117 4.20 8.29 4.91
N VAL A 118 4.19 8.74 6.17
CA VAL A 118 3.68 7.94 7.29
C VAL A 118 2.18 7.67 7.11
N VAL A 119 1.37 8.70 6.82
CA VAL A 119 -0.07 8.53 6.63
C VAL A 119 -0.37 7.68 5.40
N PHE A 120 0.40 7.84 4.32
CA PHE A 120 0.37 6.98 3.13
C PHE A 120 0.60 5.51 3.50
N SER A 121 1.65 5.23 4.29
CA SER A 121 1.98 3.87 4.72
C SER A 121 0.88 3.26 5.59
N LEU A 122 0.30 4.05 6.50
CA LEU A 122 -0.84 3.62 7.32
C LEU A 122 -2.08 3.32 6.46
N ALA A 123 -2.33 4.11 5.42
CA ALA A 123 -3.44 3.89 4.50
C ALA A 123 -3.25 2.60 3.67
N LEU A 124 -2.02 2.29 3.25
CA LEU A 124 -1.69 1.01 2.62
C LEU A 124 -1.88 -0.17 3.58
N VAL A 125 -1.41 -0.06 4.84
CA VAL A 125 -1.63 -1.08 5.86
C VAL A 125 -3.13 -1.30 6.09
N ALA A 126 -3.92 -0.24 6.21
CA ALA A 126 -5.37 -0.33 6.34
C ALA A 126 -5.98 -1.07 5.14
N THR A 127 -5.56 -0.77 3.92
CA THR A 127 -6.01 -1.44 2.69
C THR A 127 -5.64 -2.94 2.70
N GLY A 128 -4.41 -3.27 3.10
CA GLY A 128 -3.94 -4.65 3.24
C GLY A 128 -4.72 -5.44 4.30
N VAL A 129 -4.99 -4.84 5.46
CA VAL A 129 -5.86 -5.42 6.50
C VAL A 129 -7.28 -5.61 5.97
N GLY A 130 -7.79 -4.67 5.18
CA GLY A 130 -9.05 -4.79 4.47
C GLY A 130 -9.12 -6.03 3.57
N GLY A 131 -8.04 -6.29 2.82
CA GLY A 131 -7.88 -7.49 1.99
C GLY A 131 -7.88 -8.80 2.78
N ILE A 132 -7.21 -8.83 3.94
CA ILE A 132 -7.23 -9.99 4.85
C ILE A 132 -8.64 -10.24 5.40
N LEU A 133 -9.32 -9.19 5.85
CA LEU A 133 -10.70 -9.29 6.35
C LEU A 133 -11.67 -9.75 5.26
N LEU A 134 -11.54 -9.22 4.04
CA LEU A 134 -12.32 -9.64 2.89
C LEU A 134 -12.10 -11.12 2.59
N SER A 135 -10.84 -11.54 2.54
CA SER A 135 -10.46 -12.95 2.35
C SER A 135 -11.13 -13.84 3.40
N ARG A 136 -11.03 -13.49 4.68
CA ARG A 136 -11.66 -14.22 5.78
C ARG A 136 -13.18 -14.33 5.61
N ASP A 137 -13.85 -13.22 5.29
CA ASP A 137 -15.30 -13.19 5.13
C ASP A 137 -15.73 -14.08 3.93
N LEU A 138 -14.94 -14.14 2.84
CA LEU A 138 -15.15 -15.04 1.70
C LEU A 138 -14.92 -16.53 2.03
N PHE A 139 -14.00 -16.86 2.94
CA PHE A 139 -13.79 -18.24 3.37
C PHE A 139 -14.89 -18.71 4.32
N LYS A 140 -15.35 -17.87 5.25
CA LYS A 140 -16.45 -18.19 6.17
C LYS A 140 -17.75 -18.49 5.44
N LYS A 141 -18.09 -17.73 4.40
CA LYS A 141 -19.33 -17.91 3.61
C LYS A 141 -19.41 -19.26 2.88
N ASN A 142 -18.29 -19.97 2.72
CA ASN A 142 -18.24 -21.26 2.01
C ASN A 142 -18.15 -22.48 2.96
N GLY A 143 -18.04 -22.26 4.27
CA GLY A 143 -17.87 -23.31 5.28
C GLY A 143 -19.11 -23.57 6.15
N GLY A 144 -20.26 -22.98 5.81
CA GLY A 144 -21.57 -23.26 6.40
C GLY A 144 -22.60 -23.49 5.30
#